data_AF-A0A6P0I5P9-F1
#
_entry.id   AF-A0A6P0I5P9-F1
#
_cell.length_a   1.000
_cell.length_b   1.000
_cell.length_c   1.000
_cell.angle_alpha   90.00
_cell.angle_beta   90.00
_cell.angle_gamma   90.00
#
_symmetry.space_group_name_H-M   'P 1'
#
loop_
_entity.id
_entity.type
_entity.pdbx_description
1 polymer ?
#
loop_
_entity_poly.entity_id
_entity_poly.type
_entity_poly.pdbx_seq_one_letter_code
_entity_poly.pdbx_strand_id
1 'polypeptide(L)'
;EMMDSGEILTELENGFSPEQFIEVKESKESKEIASEEEEAVAQAVQILSDLAALKIKVVESREEALKIRSAIEVLFTDEAVTVEEISNLKDGFKVLKTFAVANLRYREAREKAEEARIILDQALKSDESEIKQSPKPDK
;
A
#
# COMPACT_ATOMS: atom_id res chain seq x y z
N GLU A 1 -8.09 5.12 53.51
CA GLU A 1 -7.05 4.18 53.97
C GLU A 1 -7.67 2.85 54.43
N MET A 2 -8.25 2.04 53.53
CA MET A 2 -8.66 0.66 53.87
C MET A 2 -7.82 -0.39 53.10
N MET A 3 -6.74 0.06 52.46
CA MET A 3 -5.78 -0.80 51.75
C MET A 3 -4.47 -0.98 52.54
N ASP A 4 -4.24 -0.19 53.59
CA ASP A 4 -2.98 -0.15 54.35
C ASP A 4 -2.95 -1.13 55.55
N SER A 5 -4.05 -1.80 55.88
CA SER A 5 -4.11 -2.74 57.00
C SER A 5 -3.74 -4.18 56.63
N GLY A 6 -3.51 -4.50 55.34
CA GLY A 6 -3.14 -5.86 54.90
C GLY A 6 -4.19 -6.96 55.13
N GLU A 7 -5.33 -6.62 55.75
CA GLU A 7 -6.42 -7.56 56.06
C GLU A 7 -7.45 -7.58 54.93
N ILE A 8 -7.03 -8.04 53.76
CA ILE A 8 -7.98 -8.60 52.82
C ILE A 8 -8.22 -10.03 53.29
N LEU A 9 -9.44 -10.35 53.73
CA LEU A 9 -9.88 -11.72 53.99
C LEU A 9 -9.74 -12.51 52.68
N THR A 10 -8.62 -13.22 52.51
CA THR A 10 -8.31 -14.03 51.33
C THR A 10 -8.84 -15.46 51.44
N GLU A 11 -9.54 -15.78 52.52
CA GLU A 11 -10.18 -17.09 52.71
C GLU A 11 -11.51 -17.13 51.97
N LEU A 12 -11.45 -17.55 50.70
CA LEU A 12 -12.61 -18.13 50.03
C LEU A 12 -12.88 -19.48 50.70
N GLU A 13 -13.84 -19.52 51.62
CA GLU A 13 -14.15 -20.68 52.48
C GLU A 13 -14.38 -21.98 51.68
N ASN A 14 -14.83 -21.85 50.42
CA ASN A 14 -14.68 -22.84 49.37
C ASN A 14 -14.11 -22.11 48.14
N GLY A 15 -12.87 -22.38 47.76
CA GLY A 15 -12.29 -21.88 46.51
C GLY A 15 -13.19 -22.17 45.30
N PHE A 16 -13.01 -21.43 44.20
CA PHE A 16 -13.85 -21.56 43.01
C PHE A 16 -13.95 -23.02 42.54
N SER A 17 -15.16 -23.58 42.55
CA SER A 17 -15.41 -24.90 41.99
C SER A 17 -15.27 -24.86 40.45
N PRO A 18 -14.86 -25.95 39.79
CA PRO A 18 -14.81 -26.07 38.32
C PRO A 18 -16.12 -25.63 37.61
N GLU A 19 -17.24 -25.79 38.30
CA GLU A 19 -18.59 -25.43 37.86
C GLU A 19 -18.87 -23.92 37.90
N GLN A 20 -18.08 -23.15 38.65
CA GLN A 20 -18.17 -21.69 38.77
C GLN A 20 -17.24 -20.95 37.81
N PHE A 21 -16.47 -21.69 37.00
CA PHE A 21 -15.74 -21.10 35.90
C PHE A 21 -16.75 -20.67 34.84
N ILE A 22 -16.93 -19.35 34.72
CA ILE A 22 -17.53 -18.79 33.53
C ILE A 22 -16.47 -18.94 32.45
N GLU A 23 -16.68 -19.86 31.51
CA GLU A 23 -15.90 -19.89 30.29
C GLU A 23 -16.11 -18.54 29.59
N VAL A 24 -15.13 -17.65 29.75
CA VAL A 24 -15.01 -16.48 28.91
C VAL A 24 -14.69 -17.04 27.54
N LYS A 25 -15.74 -17.39 26.78
CA LYS A 25 -15.63 -17.38 25.33
C LYS A 25 -15.11 -15.99 25.06
N GLU A 26 -13.87 -15.91 24.58
CA GLU A 26 -13.37 -14.69 23.99
C GLU A 26 -14.49 -14.26 23.04
N SER A 27 -15.28 -13.28 23.47
CA SER A 27 -16.14 -12.54 22.59
C SER A 27 -15.13 -11.98 21.64
N LYS A 28 -14.90 -12.71 20.53
CA LYS A 28 -13.99 -12.33 19.47
C LYS A 28 -14.24 -10.87 19.33
N GLU A 29 -13.22 -10.12 19.73
CA GLU A 29 -13.26 -8.68 19.71
C GLU A 29 -13.96 -8.32 18.42
N SER A 30 -14.97 -7.48 18.55
CA SER A 30 -15.66 -6.83 17.46
C SER A 30 -14.64 -6.00 16.67
N LYS A 31 -13.69 -6.65 16.00
CA LYS A 31 -13.37 -6.37 14.62
C LYS A 31 -14.69 -6.62 13.92
N GLU A 32 -15.37 -5.53 13.60
CA GLU A 32 -16.22 -5.49 12.42
C GLU A 32 -15.49 -6.34 11.37
N ILE A 33 -16.07 -7.51 11.06
CA ILE A 33 -15.54 -8.37 10.02
C ILE A 33 -15.83 -7.56 8.76
N ALA A 34 -14.86 -6.74 8.37
CA ALA A 34 -14.92 -6.02 7.11
C ALA A 34 -15.28 -7.08 6.05
N SER A 35 -16.29 -6.76 5.24
CA SER A 35 -16.71 -7.69 4.20
C SER A 35 -15.50 -8.08 3.35
N GLU A 36 -15.47 -9.30 2.82
CA GLU A 36 -14.41 -9.72 1.88
C GLU A 36 -14.27 -8.72 0.71
N GLU A 37 -15.37 -8.07 0.32
CA GLU A 37 -15.37 -6.97 -0.65
C GLU A 37 -14.68 -5.69 -0.15
N GLU A 38 -14.91 -5.30 1.11
CA GLU A 38 -14.24 -4.12 1.71
C GLU A 38 -12.73 -4.34 1.82
N GLU A 39 -12.32 -5.56 2.18
CA GLU A 39 -10.90 -5.93 2.20
C GLU A 39 -10.29 -5.91 0.79
N ALA A 40 -10.99 -6.46 -0.21
CA ALA A 40 -10.54 -6.44 -1.61
C ALA A 40 -10.39 -5.00 -2.15
N VAL A 41 -11.33 -4.10 -1.81
CA VAL A 41 -11.26 -2.67 -2.16
C VAL A 41 -10.06 -2.00 -1.47
N ALA A 42 -9.83 -2.27 -0.19
CA ALA A 42 -8.68 -1.72 0.53
C ALA A 42 -7.34 -2.16 -0.10
N GLN A 43 -7.23 -3.45 -0.46
CA GLN A 43 -6.04 -3.97 -1.14
C GLN A 43 -5.86 -3.34 -2.53
N ALA A 44 -6.94 -3.17 -3.31
CA ALA A 44 -6.89 -2.53 -4.61
C ALA A 44 -6.37 -1.09 -4.53
N VAL A 45 -6.87 -0.30 -3.57
CA VAL A 45 -6.41 1.09 -3.34
C VAL A 45 -4.93 1.11 -2.95
N GLN A 46 -4.47 0.18 -2.11
CA GLN A 46 -3.06 0.10 -1.74
C GLN A 46 -2.15 -0.18 -2.95
N ILE A 47 -2.53 -1.12 -3.82
CA ILE A 47 -1.78 -1.44 -5.05
C ILE A 47 -1.71 -0.21 -5.97
N LEU A 48 -2.80 0.54 -6.11
CA LEU A 48 -2.85 1.77 -6.91
C LEU A 48 -1.96 2.87 -6.29
N SER A 49 -1.94 2.99 -4.97
CA SER A 49 -1.07 3.91 -4.23
C SER A 49 0.41 3.59 -4.46
N ASP A 50 0.78 2.31 -4.37
CA ASP A 50 2.15 1.85 -4.63
C ASP A 50 2.57 2.14 -6.08
N LEU A 51 1.67 1.93 -7.05
CA LEU A 51 1.91 2.31 -8.44
C LEU A 51 2.14 3.83 -8.59
N ALA A 52 1.34 4.65 -7.91
CA ALA A 52 1.49 6.11 -7.96
C ALA A 52 2.86 6.55 -7.41
N ALA A 53 3.29 5.98 -6.28
CA ALA A 53 4.62 6.21 -5.72
C ALA A 53 5.75 5.82 -6.68
N LEU A 54 5.61 4.69 -7.40
CA LEU A 54 6.55 4.29 -8.45
C LEU A 54 6.52 5.26 -9.63
N LYS A 55 5.33 5.73 -10.05
CA LYS A 55 5.18 6.67 -11.15
C LYS A 55 5.88 8.00 -10.86
N ILE A 56 5.76 8.51 -9.64
CA ILE A 56 6.46 9.72 -9.20
C ILE A 56 7.97 9.57 -9.40
N LYS A 57 8.58 8.49 -8.88
CA LYS A 57 10.02 8.23 -9.01
C LYS A 57 10.49 8.16 -10.47
N VAL A 58 9.68 7.55 -11.32
CA VAL A 58 9.96 7.48 -12.76
C VAL A 58 9.93 8.86 -13.38
N VAL A 59 8.92 9.68 -13.07
CA VAL A 59 8.75 11.04 -13.62
C VAL A 59 9.87 11.97 -13.16
N GLU A 60 10.22 11.95 -11.87
CA GLU A 60 11.27 12.80 -11.28
C GLU A 60 12.63 12.62 -11.96
N SER A 61 13.00 11.38 -12.30
CA SER A 61 14.30 11.06 -12.88
C SER A 61 14.29 10.98 -14.41
N ARG A 62 13.12 11.07 -15.06
CA ARG A 62 12.95 10.82 -16.50
C ARG A 62 13.74 11.77 -17.37
N GLU A 63 13.60 13.07 -17.13
CA GLU A 63 14.17 14.08 -18.02
C GLU A 63 15.71 13.99 -18.02
N GLU A 64 16.30 13.94 -16.84
CA GLU A 64 17.74 13.86 -16.66
C GLU A 64 18.30 12.53 -17.19
N ALA A 65 17.65 11.41 -16.88
CA ALA A 65 18.05 10.10 -17.41
C ALA A 65 18.01 10.03 -18.94
N LEU A 66 17.03 10.69 -19.59
CA LEU A 66 16.97 10.74 -21.06
C LEU A 66 18.10 11.59 -21.65
N LYS A 67 18.49 12.70 -21.01
CA LYS A 67 19.65 13.49 -21.43
C LYS A 67 20.93 12.66 -21.36
N ILE A 68 21.15 11.98 -20.23
CA ILE A 68 22.30 11.10 -20.03
C ILE A 68 22.29 9.95 -21.03
N ARG A 69 21.13 9.33 -21.29
CA ARG A 69 20.99 8.28 -22.29
C ARG A 69 21.43 8.75 -23.67
N SER A 70 21.05 9.96 -24.09
CA SER A 70 21.51 10.49 -25.38
C SER A 70 23.00 10.78 -25.40
N ALA A 71 23.56 11.24 -24.28
CA ALA A 71 25.00 11.50 -24.15
C ALA A 71 25.84 10.21 -24.12
N ILE A 72 25.25 9.04 -23.86
CA ILE A 72 25.96 7.75 -23.93
C ILE A 72 26.48 7.45 -25.34
N GLU A 73 25.79 7.90 -26.39
CA GLU A 73 26.20 7.67 -27.78
C GLU A 73 27.63 8.19 -28.05
N VAL A 74 28.05 9.24 -27.36
CA VAL A 74 29.41 9.82 -27.44
C VAL A 74 30.50 8.79 -27.10
N LEU A 75 30.20 7.82 -26.23
CA LEU A 75 31.15 6.73 -25.90
C LEU A 75 31.34 5.72 -27.03
N PHE A 76 30.46 5.75 -28.04
CA PHE A 76 30.46 4.84 -29.18
C PHE A 76 30.82 5.54 -30.49
N THR A 77 31.12 6.84 -30.45
CA THR A 77 31.58 7.63 -31.60
C THR A 77 33.08 7.87 -31.55
N ASP A 78 33.72 8.01 -32.71
CA ASP A 78 35.14 8.41 -32.84
C ASP A 78 35.34 9.95 -32.71
N GLU A 79 34.34 10.68 -32.22
CA GLU A 79 34.43 12.12 -32.02
C GLU A 79 35.41 12.48 -30.89
N ALA A 80 36.08 13.61 -31.01
CA ALA A 80 36.99 14.08 -29.97
C ALA A 80 36.18 14.58 -28.76
N VAL A 81 36.26 13.85 -27.65
CA VAL A 81 35.53 14.13 -26.40
C VAL A 81 36.51 14.62 -25.33
N THR A 82 36.07 15.58 -24.51
CA THR A 82 36.87 16.07 -23.37
C THR A 82 36.74 15.16 -22.15
N VAL A 83 37.73 15.22 -21.26
CA VAL A 83 37.70 14.49 -19.98
C VAL A 83 36.54 14.95 -19.09
N GLU A 84 36.19 16.23 -19.14
CA GLU A 84 35.07 16.81 -18.38
C GLU A 84 33.72 16.22 -18.82
N GLU A 85 33.50 16.09 -20.13
CA GLU A 85 32.28 15.46 -20.67
C GLU A 85 32.15 14.00 -20.25
N ILE A 86 33.25 13.24 -20.28
CA ILE A 86 33.27 11.84 -19.83
C ILE A 86 33.02 11.74 -18.32
N SER A 87 33.56 12.66 -17.52
CA SER A 87 33.31 12.71 -16.07
C SER A 87 31.84 13.01 -15.76
N ASN A 88 31.27 14.03 -16.41
CA ASN A 88 29.86 14.39 -16.26
C ASN A 88 28.93 13.24 -16.67
N LEU A 89 29.26 12.54 -17.75
CA LEU A 89 28.52 11.36 -18.21
C LEU A 89 28.56 10.23 -17.18
N LYS A 90 29.74 9.96 -16.62
CA LYS A 90 29.94 8.94 -15.59
C LYS A 90 29.12 9.24 -14.33
N ASP A 91 29.08 10.50 -13.89
CA ASP A 91 28.28 10.92 -12.73
C ASP A 91 26.77 10.76 -12.99
N GLY A 92 26.34 11.04 -14.24
CA GLY A 92 24.98 10.82 -14.70
C GLY A 92 24.51 9.35 -14.67
N PHE A 93 25.41 8.37 -14.76
CA PHE A 93 25.00 6.95 -14.75
C PHE A 93 24.24 6.52 -13.49
N LYS A 94 24.45 7.19 -12.37
CA LYS A 94 23.66 6.95 -11.16
C LYS A 94 22.18 7.30 -11.36
N VAL A 95 21.91 8.42 -12.02
CA VAL A 95 20.55 8.87 -12.34
C VAL A 95 19.93 7.93 -13.35
N LEU A 96 20.66 7.55 -14.40
CA LEU A 96 20.19 6.61 -15.40
C LEU A 96 19.85 5.24 -14.79
N LYS A 97 20.70 4.71 -13.91
CA LYS A 97 20.44 3.45 -13.17
C LYS A 97 19.16 3.57 -12.34
N THR A 98 19.00 4.67 -11.61
CA THR A 98 17.85 4.90 -10.74
C THR A 98 16.56 4.93 -11.55
N PHE A 99 16.54 5.69 -12.65
CA PHE A 99 15.41 5.74 -13.58
C PHE A 99 15.11 4.37 -14.17
N ALA A 100 16.13 3.63 -14.64
CA ALA A 100 15.94 2.32 -15.26
C ALA A 100 15.30 1.31 -14.29
N VAL A 101 15.80 1.23 -13.05
CA VAL A 101 15.24 0.33 -12.02
C VAL A 101 13.83 0.75 -11.63
N ALA A 102 13.58 2.05 -11.45
CA ALA A 102 12.25 2.56 -11.14
C ALA A 102 11.25 2.27 -12.28
N ASN A 103 11.67 2.45 -13.53
CA ASN A 103 10.84 2.21 -14.70
C ASN A 103 10.52 0.72 -14.87
N LEU A 104 11.48 -0.18 -14.58
CA LEU A 104 11.22 -1.62 -14.58
C LEU A 104 10.16 -1.99 -13.54
N ARG A 105 10.35 -1.57 -12.28
CA ARG A 105 9.38 -1.83 -11.19
C ARG A 105 8.01 -1.24 -11.50
N TYR A 106 7.96 -0.04 -12.08
CA TYR A 106 6.71 0.58 -12.50
C TYR A 106 5.98 -0.25 -13.56
N ARG A 107 6.70 -0.81 -14.54
CA ARG A 107 6.11 -1.67 -15.57
C ARG A 107 5.54 -2.96 -14.97
N GLU A 108 6.28 -3.59 -14.06
CA GLU A 108 5.83 -4.80 -13.36
C GLU A 108 4.61 -4.54 -12.48
N ALA A 109 4.62 -3.43 -11.72
CA ALA A 109 3.50 -3.06 -10.86
C ALA A 109 2.24 -2.66 -11.64
N ARG A 110 2.40 -2.17 -12.88
CA ARG A 110 1.28 -1.72 -13.72
C ARG A 110 0.29 -2.83 -14.04
N GLU A 111 0.76 -4.06 -14.21
CA GLU A 111 -0.12 -5.20 -14.50
C GLU A 111 -1.06 -5.48 -13.33
N LYS A 112 -0.51 -5.59 -12.11
CA LYS A 112 -1.30 -5.76 -10.87
C LYS A 112 -2.24 -4.59 -10.60
N ALA A 113 -1.79 -3.38 -10.92
CA ALA A 113 -2.60 -2.19 -10.74
C ALA A 113 -3.78 -2.10 -11.71
N GLU A 114 -3.68 -2.71 -12.90
CA GLU A 114 -4.81 -2.79 -13.83
C GLU A 114 -5.90 -3.71 -13.27
N GLU A 115 -5.53 -4.84 -12.67
CA GLU A 115 -6.46 -5.74 -11.96
C GLU A 115 -7.12 -5.02 -10.76
N ALA A 116 -6.32 -4.34 -9.94
CA ALA A 116 -6.81 -3.52 -8.84
C ALA A 116 -7.80 -2.44 -9.30
N ARG A 117 -7.56 -1.82 -10.47
CA ARG A 117 -8.50 -0.84 -11.05
C ARG A 117 -9.86 -1.48 -11.34
N ILE A 118 -9.89 -2.70 -11.88
CA ILE A 118 -11.13 -3.40 -12.19
C ILE A 118 -11.95 -3.64 -10.92
N ILE A 119 -11.31 -4.09 -9.83
CA ILE A 119 -11.97 -4.32 -8.53
C ILE A 119 -12.57 -3.01 -8.00
N LEU A 120 -11.80 -1.93 -8.03
CA LEU A 120 -12.27 -0.62 -7.60
C LEU A 120 -13.43 -0.11 -8.48
N ASP A 121 -13.32 -0.23 -9.80
CA ASP A 121 -14.35 0.18 -10.77
C ASP A 121 -15.66 -0.62 -10.56
N GLN A 122 -15.56 -1.90 -10.19
CA GLN A 122 -16.72 -2.73 -9.88
C GLN A 122 -17.41 -2.28 -8.60
N ALA A 123 -16.65 -2.08 -7.53
CA ALA A 123 -17.19 -1.58 -6.25
C ALA A 123 -17.89 -0.22 -6.43
N LEU A 124 -17.29 0.70 -7.18
CA LEU A 124 -17.87 2.02 -7.45
C LEU A 124 -19.12 1.98 -8.33
N LYS A 125 -19.25 0.99 -9.23
CA LYS A 125 -20.46 0.82 -10.08
C LYS A 125 -21.60 0.13 -9.34
N SER A 126 -21.30 -0.72 -8.36
CA SER A 126 -22.32 -1.33 -7.49
C SER A 126 -23.13 -0.24 -6.77
N ASP A 127 -22.49 0.85 -6.34
CA ASP A 127 -23.16 2.02 -5.75
C ASP A 127 -24.06 2.79 -6.75
N GLU A 128 -23.64 3.00 -8.00
CA GLU A 128 -24.48 3.71 -9.01
C GLU A 128 -25.77 2.94 -9.37
N SER A 129 -25.76 1.62 -9.17
CA SER A 129 -26.88 0.74 -9.53
C SER A 129 -27.93 0.66 -8.42
N GLU A 130 -27.53 0.73 -7.14
CA GLU A 130 -28.45 0.74 -6.00
C GLU A 130 -29.15 2.10 -5.81
N ILE A 131 -28.50 3.21 -6.16
CA ILE A 131 -29.09 4.57 -6.02
C ILE A 131 -30.31 4.78 -6.97
N LYS A 132 -30.46 3.98 -8.03
CA LYS A 132 -31.57 4.11 -8.99
C LYS A 132 -32.80 3.26 -8.70
N GLN A 133 -32.79 2.41 -7.67
CA GLN A 133 -33.88 1.47 -7.39
C GLN A 133 -34.71 1.75 -6.13
N SER A 134 -34.58 2.92 -5.48
CA SER A 134 -35.53 3.28 -4.42
C SER A 134 -36.92 3.58 -5.01
N PRO A 135 -37.96 2.74 -4.77
CA PRO A 135 -39.30 3.06 -5.21
C PRO A 135 -39.86 4.15 -4.28
N LYS A 136 -40.39 5.22 -4.86
CA LYS A 136 -41.19 6.20 -4.11
C LYS A 136 -42.33 5.46 -3.39
N PRO A 137 -42.59 5.73 -2.11
CA PRO A 137 -43.81 5.25 -1.48
C PRO A 137 -44.97 6.04 -2.09
N ASP A 138 -45.84 5.34 -2.83
CA ASP A 138 -47.11 5.88 -3.30
C ASP A 138 -47.95 6.34 -2.10
N LYS A 139 -48.54 7.53 -2.26
CA LYS A 139 -49.46 8.18 -1.31
C LYS A 139 -50.87 7.64 -1.43
#